data_AF-A0A3C1UHN6-F1
#
_entry.id   AF-A0A3C1UHN6-F1
#
_cell.length_a   1.000
_cell.length_b   1.000
_cell.length_c   1.000
_cell.angle_alpha   90.00
_cell.angle_beta   90.00
_cell.angle_gamma   90.00
#
_symmetry.space_group_name_H-M   'P 1'
#
loop_
_entity.id
_entity.type
_entity.pdbx_description
1 polymer ?
#
loop_
_entity_poly.entity_id
_entity_poly.type
_entity_poly.pdbx_seq_one_letter_code
_entity_poly.pdbx_strand_id
1 'polypeptide(L)' 'MAKQTFEKIDLRSSVEAKGSIVTQIITFIGGAKKTIPGIKTETIRQGQFTKFETTDGRLVMINDANVLCIEVFTEKNGN' A
#
# COMPACT_ATOMS: atom_id res chain seq x y z
N MET A 1 9.13 -25.36 -31.30
CA MET A 1 9.59 -24.35 -30.32
C MET A 1 8.46 -24.12 -29.33
N ALA A 2 8.48 -24.77 -28.16
CA ALA A 2 7.45 -24.55 -27.14
C ALA A 2 7.68 -23.18 -26.49
N LYS A 3 6.65 -22.33 -26.47
CA LYS A 3 6.66 -21.04 -25.77
C LYS A 3 6.63 -21.35 -24.28
N GLN A 4 7.75 -21.22 -23.59
CA GLN A 4 7.78 -21.26 -22.13
C GLN A 4 7.07 -20.02 -21.60
N THR A 5 5.86 -20.19 -21.09
CA THR A 5 5.12 -19.16 -20.37
C THR A 5 5.76 -19.04 -18.99
N PHE A 6 6.59 -18.02 -18.79
CA PHE A 6 7.08 -17.69 -17.45
C PHE A 6 5.90 -17.10 -16.66
N GLU A 7 5.37 -17.86 -15.71
CA GLU A 7 4.46 -17.28 -14.71
C GLU A 7 5.24 -16.22 -13.92
N LYS A 8 4.84 -14.97 -14.10
CA LYS A 8 5.37 -13.85 -13.36
C LYS A 8 4.89 -14.00 -11.92
N ILE A 9 5.76 -14.52 -11.05
CA ILE A 9 5.50 -14.60 -9.61
C ILE A 9 5.33 -13.17 -9.10
N ASP A 10 4.08 -12.75 -8.93
CA ASP A 10 3.76 -11.48 -8.30
C ASP A 10 3.92 -11.65 -6.80
N LEU A 11 4.97 -11.04 -6.24
CA LEU A 11 5.25 -11.04 -4.81
C LEU A 11 4.31 -10.03 -4.13
N ARG A 12 3.01 -10.32 -4.24
CA ARG A 12 1.90 -9.51 -3.75
C ARG A 12 2.19 -8.95 -2.38
N SER A 13 1.77 -7.70 -2.15
CA SER A 13 1.97 -7.09 -0.85
C SER A 13 1.22 -7.89 0.20
N SER A 14 1.85 -8.16 1.35
CA SER A 14 1.17 -8.78 2.50
C SER A 14 -0.03 -7.96 2.98
N VAL A 15 -0.07 -6.66 2.61
CA VAL A 15 -1.19 -5.75 2.85
C VAL A 15 -2.44 -6.16 2.07
N GLU A 16 -2.32 -6.79 0.89
CA GLU A 16 -3.47 -7.27 0.11
C GLU A 16 -4.28 -8.33 0.88
N ALA A 17 -3.62 -9.11 1.74
CA ALA A 17 -4.29 -10.08 2.60
C ALA A 17 -5.21 -9.43 3.66
N LYS A 18 -5.08 -8.12 3.90
CA LYS A 18 -5.98 -7.36 4.80
C LYS A 18 -7.24 -6.90 4.08
N GLY A 19 -7.21 -6.68 2.77
CA GLY A 19 -8.35 -6.22 1.97
C GLY A 19 -7.90 -5.49 0.71
N SER A 20 -8.82 -5.29 -0.25
CA SER A 20 -8.54 -4.53 -1.48
C SER A 20 -8.39 -3.03 -1.21
N ILE A 21 -9.14 -2.52 -0.23
CA ILE A 21 -9.10 -1.12 0.21
C ILE A 21 -8.80 -1.08 1.69
N VAL A 22 -7.81 -0.27 2.07
CA VAL A 22 -7.38 -0.11 3.46
C VAL A 22 -7.17 1.35 3.82
N THR A 23 -7.32 1.66 5.10
CA THR A 23 -6.79 2.89 5.70
C THR A 23 -5.44 2.57 6.32
N GLN A 24 -4.44 3.44 6.09
CA GLN A 24 -3.17 3.37 6.81
C GLN A 24 -2.97 4.59 7.72
N ILE A 25 -2.50 4.35 8.95
CA ILE A 25 -2.00 5.40 9.84
C ILE A 25 -0.48 5.27 9.87
N ILE A 26 0.20 6.33 9.43
CA ILE A 26 1.64 6.34 9.25
C ILE A 26 2.25 7.28 10.28
N THR A 27 3.14 6.73 11.11
CA THR A 27 3.92 7.49 12.09
C THR A 27 5.31 7.76 11.52
N PHE A 28 5.69 9.03 11.51
CA PHE A 28 6.96 9.51 10.97
C PHE A 28 7.97 9.81 12.07
N ILE A 29 9.25 9.88 11.68
CA ILE A 29 10.31 10.44 12.53
C ILE A 29 9.89 11.84 13.00
N GLY A 30 10.05 12.12 14.29
CA GLY A 30 9.61 13.39 14.90
C GLY A 30 8.17 13.39 15.41
N GLY A 31 7.46 12.26 15.34
CA GLY A 31 6.14 12.08 15.98
C GLY A 31 4.95 12.56 15.16
N ALA A 32 5.18 13.09 13.95
CA ALA A 32 4.10 13.41 13.02
C ALA A 32 3.34 12.14 12.62
N LYS A 33 2.01 12.25 12.46
CA LYS A 33 1.15 11.15 12.02
C LYS A 33 0.29 11.59 10.85
N LYS A 34 0.07 10.69 9.90
CA LYS A 34 -0.86 10.90 8.79
C LYS A 34 -1.75 9.69 8.61
N THR A 35 -3.06 9.94 8.64
CA THR A 35 -4.07 8.95 8.28
C THR A 35 -4.39 9.09 6.81
N ILE A 36 -4.36 7.98 6.08
CA ILE A 36 -4.59 7.94 4.64
C ILE A 36 -5.64 6.86 4.36
N PRO A 37 -6.91 7.25 4.18
CA PRO A 37 -7.97 6.32 3.79
C PRO A 37 -7.95 6.04 2.29
N GLY A 38 -8.66 4.98 1.91
CA GLY A 38 -8.96 4.61 0.53
C GLY A 38 -7.76 4.06 -0.23
N ILE A 39 -6.76 3.47 0.42
CA ILE A 39 -5.57 2.95 -0.27
C ILE A 39 -5.91 1.65 -0.99
N LYS A 40 -5.66 1.60 -2.30
CA LYS A 40 -5.77 0.39 -3.12
C LYS A 40 -4.55 -0.50 -2.92
N THR A 41 -4.73 -1.65 -2.28
CA THR A 41 -3.60 -2.46 -1.81
C THR A 41 -2.78 -3.06 -2.93
N GLU A 42 -3.42 -3.40 -4.06
CA GLU A 42 -2.79 -3.94 -5.26
C GLU A 42 -1.84 -2.95 -5.95
N THR A 43 -1.96 -1.65 -5.64
CA THR A 43 -1.13 -0.58 -6.20
C THR A 43 0.10 -0.25 -5.34
N ILE A 44 0.19 -0.83 -4.13
CA ILE A 44 1.30 -0.57 -3.22
C ILE A 44 2.59 -1.10 -3.83
N ARG A 45 3.57 -0.22 -4.02
CA ARG A 45 4.92 -0.56 -4.46
C ARG A 45 5.93 0.09 -3.52
N GLN A 46 6.86 -0.71 -3.01
CA GLN A 46 7.91 -0.27 -2.08
C GLN A 46 9.24 -0.06 -2.82
N GLY A 47 10.13 0.75 -2.25
CA GLY A 47 11.42 1.13 -2.84
C GLY A 47 12.12 2.18 -1.98
N GLN A 48 12.72 3.21 -2.59
CA GLN A 48 13.12 4.40 -1.82
C GLN A 48 11.89 5.20 -1.35
N PHE A 49 10.79 5.07 -2.10
CA PHE A 49 9.49 5.59 -1.73
C PHE A 49 8.46 4.48 -1.83
N THR A 50 7.65 4.32 -0.78
CA THR A 50 6.40 3.59 -0.85
C THR A 50 5.37 4.44 -1.56
N LYS A 51 4.78 3.90 -2.63
CA LYS A 51 3.76 4.58 -3.42
C LYS A 51 2.53 3.71 -3.62
N PHE A 52 1.38 4.36 -3.69
CA PHE A 52 0.08 3.72 -3.90
C PHE A 52 -0.94 4.74 -4.40
N GLU A 53 -1.96 4.24 -5.07
CA GLU A 53 -3.13 5.02 -5.46
C GLU A 53 -4.21 4.92 -4.39
N THR A 54 -4.97 6.01 -4.25
CA THR A 54 -6.18 6.03 -3.44
C THR A 54 -7.46 5.98 -4.30
N THR A 55 -8.59 5.64 -3.69
CA THR A 55 -9.90 5.58 -4.36
C THR A 55 -10.36 6.92 -4.92
N ASP A 56 -9.88 8.02 -4.35
CA ASP A 56 -10.12 9.40 -4.84
C ASP A 56 -9.12 9.85 -5.92
N GLY A 57 -8.26 8.97 -6.41
CA GLY A 57 -7.38 9.20 -7.56
C GLY A 57 -6.03 9.85 -7.23
N ARG A 58 -5.68 10.08 -5.96
CA ARG A 58 -4.35 10.59 -5.59
C ARG A 58 -3.31 9.48 -5.72
N LEU A 59 -2.16 9.82 -6.30
CA LEU A 59 -0.92 9.04 -6.15
C LEU A 59 -0.17 9.57 -4.93
N VAL A 60 -0.10 8.77 -3.88
CA VAL A 60 0.66 9.12 -2.67
C VAL A 60 2.04 8.48 -2.76
N MET A 61 3.07 9.24 -2.42
CA MET A 61 4.46 8.76 -2.33
C MET A 61 5.04 9.16 -0.98
N ILE A 62 5.63 8.21 -0.28
CA ILE A 62 6.12 8.36 1.09
C ILE A 62 7.58 7.93 1.12
N ASN A 63 8.45 8.79 1.65
CA ASN A 63 9.86 8.46 1.81
C ASN A 63 10.02 7.42 2.93
N ASP A 64 10.50 6.22 2.59
CA ASP A 64 10.61 5.10 3.52
C ASP A 64 11.58 5.41 4.67
N ALA A 65 12.61 6.23 4.42
CA ALA A 65 13.58 6.63 5.44
C ALA A 65 12.96 7.46 6.59
N ASN A 66 11.78 8.03 6.39
CA ASN A 66 11.10 8.89 7.37
C ASN A 66 9.98 8.17 8.13
N VAL A 67 9.74 6.88 7.88
CA VAL A 67 8.62 6.13 8.47
C VAL A 67 9.11 5.26 9.63
N LEU A 68 8.40 5.31 10.76
CA LEU A 68 8.67 4.48 11.93
C LEU A 68 7.70 3.30 12.05
N CYS A 69 6.42 3.54 11.74
CA CYS A 69 5.38 2.54 11.89
C CYS A 69 4.21 2.82 10.93
N ILE A 70 3.62 1.75 10.42
CA ILE A 70 2.42 1.78 9.58
C ILE A 70 1.39 0.83 10.19
N GLU A 71 0.27 1.38 10.65
CA GLU A 71 -0.89 0.61 11.08
C GLU A 71 -1.86 0.49 9.90
N VAL A 72 -2.36 -0.73 9.62
CA VAL A 72 -3.24 -1.02 8.47
C VAL A 72 -4.60 -1.50 8.98
N PHE A 73 -5.66 -0.84 8.52
CA PHE A 73 -7.04 -1.17 8.84
C PHE A 73 -7.81 -1.49 7.57
N THR A 74 -8.47 -2.64 7.51
CA THR A 74 -9.37 -2.98 6.40
C THR A 74 -10.55 -2.01 6.38
N GLU A 75 -10.81 -1.40 5.23
CA GLU A 75 -12.06 -0.67 5.04
C GLU A 75 -13.16 -1.67 4.72
N LYS A 76 -14.16 -1.77 5.59
CA LYS A 76 -15.38 -2.49 5.24
C LYS A 76 -16.09 -1.68 4.17
N ASN A 77 -16.30 -2.26 2.99
CA ASN A 77 -17.38 -1.82 2.12
C ASN A 77 -18.65 -1.84 2.98
N GLY A 78 -19.22 -0.68 3.26
CA GLY A 78 -20.48 -0.60 3.98
C GLY A 78 -21.50 -1.43 3.21
N ASN A 79 -22.07 -2.44 3.88
CA ASN A 79 -23.37 -2.97 3.49
C ASN A 79 -24.44 -1.98 3.93
#